data_AF-S6SV32-F1
#
_entry.id   AF-S6SV32-F1
#
_cell.length_a   1.000
_cell.length_b   1.000
_cell.length_c   1.000
_cell.angle_alpha   90.00
_cell.angle_beta   90.00
_cell.angle_gamma   90.00
#
_symmetry.space_group_name_H-M   'P 1'
#
loop_
_entity.id
_entity.type
_entity.pdbx_description
1 polymer ?
#
loop_
_entity_poly.entity_id
_entity_poly.type
_entity_poly.pdbx_seq_one_letter_code
_entity_poly.pdbx_strand_id
1 'polypeptide(L)'
;MADAAKAAAEMGVATLLFNCSQPEVIGGAIDAAREVFNALNVDIAIGAYANAFPPQPKDAKANDGLDELREDLDPQGYQQWAADWVKRGATHIGGCCGIGPEHIAVLSQKL
;
A
#
# COMPACT_ATOMS: atom_id res chain seq x y z
N MET A 1 -4.67 -12.47 0.61
CA MET A 1 -5.36 -11.19 0.93
C MET A 1 -6.80 -11.42 1.34
N ALA A 2 -7.60 -12.21 0.59
CA ALA A 2 -9.01 -12.47 0.95
C ALA A 2 -9.19 -13.05 2.37
N ASP A 3 -8.40 -14.04 2.77
CA ASP A 3 -8.54 -14.63 4.12
C ASP A 3 -8.18 -13.65 5.23
N ALA A 4 -7.16 -12.82 5.02
CA ALA A 4 -6.79 -11.76 5.96
C ALA A 4 -7.91 -10.70 6.08
N ALA A 5 -8.56 -10.35 4.97
CA ALA A 5 -9.69 -9.43 4.97
C ALA A 5 -10.91 -10.02 5.71
N LYS A 6 -11.22 -11.31 5.51
CA LYS A 6 -12.29 -11.99 6.27
C LYS A 6 -12.00 -11.98 7.77
N ALA A 7 -10.79 -12.34 8.17
CA ALA A 7 -10.38 -12.29 9.58
C ALA A 7 -10.47 -10.87 10.16
N ALA A 8 -10.06 -9.84 9.39
CA ALA A 8 -10.20 -8.45 9.81
C ALA A 8 -11.68 -8.06 10.03
N ALA A 9 -12.58 -8.51 9.16
CA ALA A 9 -14.01 -8.28 9.31
C ALA A 9 -14.59 -8.99 10.53
N GLU A 10 -14.20 -10.24 10.78
CA GLU A 10 -14.62 -11.00 11.97
C GLU A 10 -14.14 -10.35 13.28
N MET A 11 -12.95 -9.73 13.26
CA MET A 11 -12.40 -9.00 14.40
C MET A 11 -13.04 -7.61 14.58
N GLY A 12 -13.84 -7.12 13.62
CA GLY A 12 -14.48 -5.80 13.70
C GLY A 12 -13.48 -4.64 13.71
N VAL A 13 -12.34 -4.78 13.02
CA VAL A 13 -11.33 -3.72 12.97
C VAL A 13 -11.85 -2.50 12.21
N ALA A 14 -11.41 -1.30 12.59
CA ALA A 14 -11.75 -0.08 11.86
C ALA A 14 -11.01 0.05 10.52
N THR A 15 -9.81 -0.53 10.41
CA THR A 15 -8.93 -0.33 9.24
C THR A 15 -8.02 -1.53 9.01
N LEU A 16 -7.86 -1.93 7.75
CA LEU A 16 -6.86 -2.90 7.30
C LEU A 16 -5.78 -2.18 6.47
N LEU A 17 -4.52 -2.31 6.88
CA LEU A 17 -3.38 -1.63 6.25
C LEU A 17 -2.47 -2.64 5.53
N PHE A 18 -2.04 -2.28 4.31
CA PHE A 18 -1.02 -3.00 3.56
C PHE A 18 0.25 -2.15 3.49
N ASN A 19 1.40 -2.74 3.86
CA ASN A 19 2.66 -1.99 3.88
C ASN A 19 3.86 -2.80 3.38
N CYS A 20 4.94 -2.08 3.05
CA CYS A 20 6.28 -2.60 2.76
C CYS A 20 6.39 -3.55 1.55
N SER A 21 5.34 -3.63 0.72
CA SER A 21 5.38 -4.30 -0.58
C SER A 21 5.48 -3.28 -1.71
N GLN A 22 5.78 -3.75 -2.92
CA GLN A 22 5.79 -2.91 -4.13
C GLN A 22 4.41 -2.31 -4.40
N PRO A 23 4.33 -1.14 -5.05
CA PRO A 23 3.08 -0.45 -5.33
C PRO A 23 1.99 -1.29 -6.02
N GLU A 24 2.38 -2.06 -7.04
CA GLU A 24 1.52 -2.94 -7.82
C GLU A 24 0.94 -4.10 -6.99
N VAL A 25 1.72 -4.63 -6.04
CA VAL A 25 1.27 -5.69 -5.12
C VAL A 25 0.24 -5.14 -4.14
N ILE A 26 0.45 -3.91 -3.64
CA ILE A 26 -0.51 -3.23 -2.78
C ILE A 26 -1.81 -2.93 -3.53
N GLY A 27 -1.74 -2.52 -4.80
CA GLY A 27 -2.92 -2.32 -5.64
C GLY A 27 -3.84 -3.55 -5.68
N GLY A 28 -3.28 -4.73 -5.97
CA GLY A 28 -4.04 -5.98 -5.96
C GLY A 28 -4.55 -6.39 -4.57
N ALA A 29 -3.83 -6.03 -3.50
CA ALA A 29 -4.29 -6.29 -2.13
C ALA A 29 -5.50 -5.44 -1.73
N ILE A 30 -5.54 -4.16 -2.17
CA ILE A 30 -6.69 -3.27 -1.97
C ILE A 30 -7.92 -3.87 -2.65
N ASP A 31 -7.82 -4.25 -3.92
CA ASP A 31 -8.95 -4.82 -4.67
C ASP A 31 -9.51 -6.07 -3.99
N ALA A 32 -8.63 -6.99 -3.57
CA ALA A 32 -9.02 -8.22 -2.89
C ALA A 32 -9.71 -7.96 -1.54
N ALA A 33 -9.25 -6.97 -0.77
CA ALA A 33 -9.88 -6.60 0.49
C ALA A 33 -11.23 -5.90 0.27
N ARG A 34 -11.32 -4.98 -0.71
CA ARG A 34 -12.57 -4.32 -1.10
C ARG A 34 -13.64 -5.31 -1.51
N GLU A 35 -13.29 -6.31 -2.32
CA GLU A 35 -14.23 -7.36 -2.75
C GLU A 35 -14.82 -8.09 -1.54
N VAL A 36 -13.98 -8.50 -0.60
CA VAL A 36 -14.42 -9.18 0.63
C VAL A 36 -15.31 -8.27 1.49
N PHE A 37 -14.90 -7.03 1.74
CA PHE A 37 -15.67 -6.11 2.58
C PHE A 37 -17.03 -5.77 1.98
N ASN A 38 -17.10 -5.59 0.65
CA ASN A 38 -18.37 -5.41 -0.06
C ASN A 38 -19.26 -6.65 0.05
N ALA A 39 -18.71 -7.85 -0.12
CA ALA A 39 -19.47 -9.10 -0.04
C ALA A 39 -20.03 -9.35 1.37
N LEU A 40 -19.29 -8.93 2.41
CA LEU A 40 -19.71 -9.03 3.81
C LEU A 40 -20.56 -7.84 4.28
N ASN A 41 -20.73 -6.81 3.44
CA ASN A 41 -21.42 -5.55 3.77
C ASN A 41 -20.90 -4.91 5.07
N VAL A 42 -19.58 -4.81 5.20
CA VAL A 42 -18.89 -4.15 6.32
C VAL A 42 -18.17 -2.89 5.86
N ASP A 43 -18.13 -1.88 6.72
CA ASP A 43 -17.40 -0.64 6.47
C ASP A 43 -16.06 -0.66 7.20
N ILE A 44 -15.03 -1.14 6.51
CA ILE A 44 -13.66 -1.21 7.01
C ILE A 44 -12.78 -0.41 6.06
N ALA A 45 -12.08 0.58 6.62
CA ALA A 45 -11.16 1.41 5.84
C ALA A 45 -9.95 0.59 5.36
N ILE A 46 -9.38 0.99 4.23
CA ILE A 46 -8.19 0.34 3.66
C ILE A 46 -7.07 1.37 3.56
N GLY A 47 -5.85 0.95 3.93
CA GLY A 47 -4.67 1.78 3.76
C GLY A 47 -3.53 1.12 3.00
N ALA A 48 -2.68 1.98 2.42
CA ALA A 48 -1.64 1.64 1.47
C ALA A 48 -0.35 2.40 1.77
N TYR A 49 0.73 1.64 2.03
CA TYR A 49 2.04 2.14 2.47
C TYR A 49 3.16 1.36 1.74
N ALA A 50 3.30 1.54 0.43
CA ALA A 50 4.30 0.79 -0.36
C ALA A 50 5.74 1.18 -0.02
N ASN A 51 6.68 0.28 -0.33
CA ASN A 51 8.10 0.58 -0.36
C ASN A 51 8.51 1.18 -1.74
N ALA A 52 9.74 1.71 -1.82
CA ALA A 52 10.36 2.18 -3.06
C ALA A 52 11.51 1.27 -3.56
N PHE A 53 11.54 0.01 -3.14
CA PHE A 53 12.59 -0.93 -3.52
C PHE A 53 12.24 -1.67 -4.82
N PRO A 54 13.25 -2.09 -5.60
CA PRO A 54 13.05 -3.00 -6.73
C PRO A 54 12.49 -4.35 -6.25
N PRO A 55 11.95 -5.16 -7.17
CA PRO A 55 11.54 -6.52 -6.85
C PRO A 55 12.71 -7.33 -6.28
N GLN A 56 12.60 -7.66 -5.00
CA GLN A 56 13.59 -8.49 -4.32
C GLN A 56 13.37 -9.97 -4.65
N PRO A 57 14.43 -10.76 -4.92
CA PRO A 57 14.30 -12.21 -5.06
C PRO A 57 13.84 -12.84 -3.74
N LYS A 58 13.22 -14.03 -3.81
CA LYS A 58 12.51 -14.66 -2.67
C LYS A 58 13.42 -14.96 -1.46
N ASP A 59 14.72 -15.02 -1.68
CA ASP A 59 15.78 -15.30 -0.72
C ASP A 59 16.51 -14.03 -0.23
N ALA A 60 16.12 -12.85 -0.72
CA ALA A 60 16.69 -11.58 -0.27
C ALA A 60 16.40 -11.33 1.21
N LYS A 61 17.44 -10.93 1.95
CA LYS A 61 17.29 -10.44 3.32
C LYS A 61 17.01 -8.95 3.27
N ALA A 62 16.07 -8.48 4.10
CA ALA A 62 15.62 -7.09 4.15
C ALA A 62 16.72 -6.03 4.42
N ASN A 63 17.95 -6.42 4.72
CA ASN A 63 19.06 -5.53 5.11
C ASN A 63 20.40 -5.86 4.42
N ASP A 64 20.43 -6.72 3.39
CA ASP A 64 21.69 -7.05 2.70
C ASP A 64 22.02 -5.99 1.62
N GLY A 65 22.58 -4.85 2.07
CA GLY A 65 23.08 -3.79 1.19
C GLY A 65 22.22 -2.52 1.15
N LEU A 66 22.74 -1.49 0.50
CA LEU A 66 21.95 -0.32 0.10
C LEU A 66 21.18 -0.72 -1.16
N ASP A 67 19.97 -1.22 -1.00
CA ASP A 67 19.09 -1.43 -2.15
C ASP A 67 18.91 -0.09 -2.88
N GLU A 68 19.25 -0.06 -4.17
CA GLU A 68 18.95 1.09 -5.02
C GLU A 68 17.43 1.31 -5.04
N LEU A 69 16.99 2.55 -4.87
CA LEU A 69 15.57 2.87 -4.97
C LEU A 69 15.13 2.80 -6.43
N ARG A 70 13.90 2.34 -6.66
CA ARG A 70 13.24 2.43 -7.97
C ARG A 70 13.15 3.89 -8.38
N GLU A 71 13.75 4.23 -9.52
CA GLU A 71 13.76 5.60 -10.04
C GLU A 71 12.34 6.14 -10.32
N ASP A 72 11.40 5.25 -10.69
CA ASP A 72 10.01 5.61 -10.95
C ASP A 72 9.18 5.87 -9.67
N LEU A 73 9.78 5.69 -8.49
CA LEU A 73 9.16 5.94 -7.18
C LEU A 73 9.75 7.17 -6.50
N ASP A 74 10.16 8.16 -7.30
CA ASP A 74 10.34 9.53 -6.84
C ASP A 74 9.02 10.12 -6.28
N PRO A 75 9.03 11.31 -5.66
CA PRO A 75 7.82 11.88 -5.07
C PRO A 75 6.63 12.00 -6.02
N GLN A 76 6.85 12.28 -7.31
CA GLN A 76 5.77 12.43 -8.28
C GLN A 76 5.28 11.08 -8.80
N GLY A 77 6.18 10.14 -9.06
CA GLY A 77 5.87 8.78 -9.45
C GLY A 77 5.09 8.04 -8.36
N TYR A 78 5.51 8.16 -7.11
CA TYR A 78 4.77 7.59 -5.98
C TYR A 78 3.36 8.19 -5.83
N GLN A 79 3.21 9.49 -6.07
CA GLN A 79 1.89 10.15 -6.03
C GLN A 79 0.92 9.57 -7.06
N GLN A 80 1.40 9.17 -8.24
CA GLN A 80 0.54 8.56 -9.26
C GLN A 80 0.00 7.20 -8.80
N TRP A 81 0.84 6.38 -8.17
CA TRP A 81 0.42 5.12 -7.53
C TRP A 81 -0.60 5.36 -6.42
N ALA A 82 -0.33 6.34 -5.56
CA ALA A 82 -1.24 6.68 -4.47
C ALA A 82 -2.60 7.19 -4.97
N ALA A 83 -2.63 7.99 -6.04
CA ALA A 83 -3.87 8.41 -6.69
C ALA A 83 -4.66 7.23 -7.27
N ASP A 84 -3.97 6.22 -7.80
CA ASP A 84 -4.60 4.97 -8.24
C ASP A 84 -5.21 4.18 -7.06
N TRP A 85 -4.49 4.06 -5.94
CA TRP A 85 -5.04 3.41 -4.73
C TRP A 85 -6.27 4.12 -4.17
N VAL A 86 -6.30 5.45 -4.17
CA VAL A 86 -7.48 6.22 -3.78
C VAL A 86 -8.68 5.87 -4.68
N LYS A 87 -8.47 5.76 -6.00
CA LYS A 87 -9.53 5.32 -6.94
C LYS A 87 -10.02 3.90 -6.67
N ARG A 88 -9.13 3.02 -6.18
CA ARG A 88 -9.49 1.65 -5.74
C ARG A 88 -10.19 1.61 -4.38
N GLY A 89 -10.24 2.73 -3.66
CA GLY A 89 -10.94 2.85 -2.38
C GLY A 89 -10.05 2.80 -1.14
N ALA A 90 -8.73 2.96 -1.28
CA ALA A 90 -7.88 3.22 -0.12
C ALA A 90 -8.13 4.64 0.41
N THR A 91 -8.25 4.77 1.72
CA THR A 91 -8.53 6.05 2.41
C THR A 91 -7.38 6.49 3.33
N HIS A 92 -6.42 5.59 3.60
CA HIS A 92 -5.23 5.88 4.39
C HIS A 92 -3.99 5.66 3.54
N ILE A 93 -3.34 6.75 3.15
CA ILE A 93 -2.18 6.71 2.25
C ILE A 93 -0.94 7.18 3.01
N GLY A 94 0.15 6.44 2.89
CA GLY A 94 1.45 6.83 3.41
C GLY A 94 2.57 6.14 2.67
N GLY A 95 3.68 5.91 3.36
CA GLY A 95 4.88 5.28 2.80
C GLY A 95 5.53 4.30 3.75
N CYS A 96 6.37 3.42 3.21
CA CYS A 96 7.22 2.52 3.98
C CYS A 96 8.70 2.74 3.60
N CYS A 97 9.50 1.69 3.45
CA CYS A 97 10.92 1.80 3.15
C CYS A 97 11.16 2.56 1.83
N GLY A 98 12.07 3.54 1.85
CA GLY A 98 12.41 4.35 0.68
C GLY A 98 11.41 5.47 0.33
N ILE A 99 10.35 5.66 1.15
CA ILE A 99 9.40 6.77 0.99
C ILE A 99 9.67 7.81 2.10
N GLY A 100 10.14 9.00 1.68
CA GLY A 100 10.61 10.06 2.57
C GLY A 100 9.62 11.22 2.76
N PRO A 101 9.99 12.23 3.57
CA PRO A 101 9.18 13.43 3.78
C PRO A 101 8.79 14.16 2.49
N GLU A 102 9.66 14.15 1.49
CA GLU A 102 9.43 14.73 0.16
C GLU A 102 8.26 14.05 -0.57
N HIS A 103 8.13 12.73 -0.45
CA HIS A 103 6.97 12.00 -0.97
C HIS A 103 5.73 12.38 -0.20
N ILE A 104 5.77 12.35 1.14
CA ILE A 104 4.62 12.68 2.00
C ILE A 104 4.13 14.11 1.74
N ALA A 105 5.04 15.07 1.52
CA ALA A 105 4.69 16.44 1.18
C ALA A 105 3.91 16.53 -0.15
N VAL A 106 4.32 15.77 -1.17
CA VAL A 106 3.59 15.71 -2.44
C VAL A 106 2.22 15.04 -2.24
N LEU A 107 2.14 13.93 -1.51
CA LEU A 107 0.87 13.26 -1.22
C LEU A 107 -0.11 14.20 -0.52
N SER A 108 0.34 14.90 0.53
CA SER A 108 -0.48 15.84 1.30
C SER A 108 -0.99 17.03 0.49
N GLN A 109 -0.36 17.36 -0.64
CA GLN A 109 -0.76 18.48 -1.50
C GLN A 109 -1.67 18.05 -2.66
N LYS A 110 -1.71 16.75 -3.00
CA LYS A 110 -2.25 16.25 -4.27
C LYS A 110 -3.36 15.20 -4.12
N LEU A 111 -3.58 14.67 -2.92
CA LEU A 111 -4.62 13.71 -2.60
C LEU A 111 -5.60 14.30 -1.58
#